data_AF-A0A3C2BCW4-F1
#
_entry.id   AF-A0A3C2BCW4-F1
#
_cell.length_a   1.000
_cell.length_b   1.000
_cell.length_c   1.000
_cell.angle_alpha   90.00
_cell.angle_beta   90.00
_cell.angle_gamma   90.00
#
_symmetry.space_group_name_H-M   'P 1'
#
loop_
_entity.id
_entity.type
_entity.pdbx_description
1 polymer ?
#
loop_
_entity_poly.entity_id
_entity_poly.type
_entity_poly.pdbx_seq_one_letter_code
_entity_poly.pdbx_strand_id
1 'polypeptide(L)'
;MLSGTPFIPETITVHLGPPNSDAQNVTVDFMTYIKNVASSEIYPTWPDSSIRANIYAITSFALNRIYTEWYRSRGYNFDITSSTQYDQKFINGREIFDSISNVADEIFSDYVRRQGTVEPLFTAFCNGTTVTCDGLSQWGTVSLAERGYTPYEILKYYYGNDIEIVRNAPVMTRTPSYPDIVLTEGMRRNEVKTIQVQLNRISRNYPAIPKIAQTDGIFEDDTREAVLKFQEIFDLEQTGTVNEATWYKIAYIYTSVKRLAELGSEGVSFEETEKQFENELKIGSQGFTVREIQYYLAVIGAYYDAVLPVDITGYFGEETEKSVKSFQQVFGLTQTGVVDRQTWNDIYRAYAGIAESVPFDTESAVALYPGTVLKEGSSGEYVRILQEYLSYINQSYPEIPAVNNTGYFGPLTRQSVLAFQKRFGLSQTGVVGGAVWNDIAGLYSDLRFGTDKRPYQSPGYIISAET
;
A
#
# COMPACT_ATOMS: atom_id res chain seq x y z
N MET A 1 7.85 -5.15 1.76
CA MET A 1 6.78 -4.46 1.01
C MET A 1 7.44 -3.39 0.16
N LEU A 2 7.24 -3.40 -1.16
CA LEU A 2 7.72 -2.33 -2.07
C LEU A 2 6.96 -1.00 -1.90
N SER A 3 6.24 -0.83 -0.79
CA SER A 3 5.42 0.32 -0.46
C SER A 3 5.83 0.85 0.92
N GLY A 4 6.68 1.89 0.92
CA GLY A 4 7.10 2.63 2.12
C GLY A 4 8.50 2.30 2.64
N THR A 5 8.81 2.86 3.81
CA THR A 5 10.12 2.78 4.46
C THR A 5 10.36 1.38 5.03
N PRO A 6 11.55 0.76 4.80
CA PRO A 6 11.89 -0.52 5.40
C PRO A 6 11.94 -0.44 6.93
N PHE A 7 11.51 -1.51 7.57
CA PHE A 7 11.55 -1.72 9.02
C PHE A 7 12.10 -3.12 9.30
N ILE A 8 12.61 -3.37 10.50
CA ILE A 8 13.10 -4.68 10.91
C ILE A 8 11.90 -5.56 11.23
N PRO A 9 11.70 -6.70 10.55
CA PRO A 9 10.60 -7.57 10.87
C PRO A 9 10.86 -8.27 12.22
N GLU A 10 9.81 -8.52 12.99
CA GLU A 10 9.95 -9.30 14.23
C GLU A 10 10.48 -10.71 13.96
N THR A 11 10.03 -11.32 12.86
CA THR A 11 10.38 -12.70 12.49
C THR A 11 10.74 -12.83 11.01
N ILE A 12 11.43 -13.93 10.68
CA ILE A 12 11.77 -14.34 9.32
C ILE A 12 11.53 -15.84 9.14
N THR A 13 10.91 -16.23 8.04
CA THR A 13 10.71 -17.63 7.67
C THR A 13 11.80 -18.12 6.72
N VAL A 14 12.63 -19.05 7.19
CA VAL A 14 13.74 -19.65 6.44
C VAL A 14 13.33 -21.01 5.89
N HIS A 15 13.49 -21.22 4.57
CA HIS A 15 13.36 -22.53 3.95
C HIS A 15 14.68 -23.30 4.02
N LEU A 16 14.68 -24.50 4.60
CA LEU A 16 15.89 -25.28 4.89
C LEU A 16 16.48 -26.04 3.68
N GLY A 17 16.43 -25.45 2.49
CA GLY A 17 16.94 -26.05 1.25
C GLY A 17 16.85 -25.10 0.05
N PRO A 18 17.13 -25.58 -1.17
CA PRO A 18 16.85 -24.84 -2.40
C PRO A 18 15.35 -24.50 -2.53
N PRO A 19 14.95 -23.43 -3.25
CA PRO A 19 13.56 -22.94 -3.24
C PRO A 19 12.47 -23.96 -3.57
N ASN A 20 12.76 -24.93 -4.45
CA ASN A 20 11.82 -25.96 -4.91
C ASN A 20 11.99 -27.31 -4.19
N SER A 21 12.81 -27.37 -3.14
CA SER A 21 13.05 -28.61 -2.41
C SER A 21 11.93 -28.90 -1.41
N ASP A 22 11.72 -30.17 -1.09
CA ASP A 22 10.84 -30.60 0.00
C ASP A 22 11.56 -30.45 1.35
N ALA A 23 11.89 -29.21 1.71
CA ALA A 23 12.55 -28.87 2.97
C ALA A 23 11.60 -28.10 3.88
N GLN A 24 11.82 -28.23 5.20
CA GLN A 24 11.01 -27.55 6.20
C GLN A 24 11.21 -26.02 6.14
N ASN A 25 10.13 -25.29 6.38
CA ASN A 25 10.18 -23.87 6.70
C ASN A 25 10.26 -23.68 8.23
N VAL A 26 11.20 -22.86 8.69
CA VAL A 26 11.39 -22.53 10.11
C VAL A 26 11.26 -21.02 10.28
N THR A 27 10.36 -20.59 11.16
CA THR A 27 10.22 -19.18 11.54
C THR A 27 10.96 -18.91 12.83
N VAL A 28 11.81 -17.88 12.84
CA VAL A 28 12.59 -17.45 14.00
C VAL A 28 12.52 -15.94 14.15
N ASP A 29 12.86 -15.42 15.33
CA ASP A 29 13.07 -13.99 15.53
C ASP A 29 14.16 -13.48 14.57
N PHE A 30 13.97 -12.30 13.99
CA PHE A 30 14.91 -11.78 13.00
C PHE A 30 16.32 -11.59 13.59
N MET A 31 16.43 -11.11 14.82
CA MET A 31 17.71 -11.01 15.52
C MET A 31 18.40 -12.38 15.69
N THR A 32 17.63 -13.42 16.03
CA THR A 32 18.12 -14.80 16.14
C THR A 32 18.63 -15.32 14.79
N TYR A 33 17.93 -14.98 13.70
CA TYR A 33 18.40 -15.29 12.35
C TYR A 33 19.76 -14.62 12.04
N ILE A 34 19.92 -13.32 12.33
CA ILE A 34 21.18 -12.61 12.09
C ILE A 34 22.33 -13.24 12.86
N LYS A 35 22.15 -13.54 14.15
CA LYS A 35 23.15 -14.22 14.98
C LYS A 35 23.53 -15.59 14.43
N ASN A 36 22.53 -16.34 13.97
CA ASN A 36 22.72 -17.67 13.39
C ASN A 36 23.56 -17.61 12.10
N VAL A 37 23.17 -16.73 11.18
CA VAL A 37 23.87 -16.56 9.90
C VAL A 37 25.27 -16.02 10.11
N ALA A 38 25.45 -14.98 10.92
CA ALA A 38 26.76 -14.44 11.23
C ALA A 38 27.67 -15.53 11.83
N SER A 39 27.18 -16.31 12.79
CA SER A 39 27.97 -17.40 13.34
C SER A 39 28.25 -18.54 12.34
N SER A 40 27.52 -18.61 11.22
CA SER A 40 27.65 -19.63 10.14
C SER A 40 28.57 -19.19 9.03
N GLU A 41 28.69 -17.89 8.84
CA GLU A 41 29.37 -17.26 7.71
C GLU A 41 30.74 -16.68 8.11
N ILE A 42 30.93 -16.30 9.38
CA ILE A 42 32.16 -15.66 9.86
C ILE A 42 32.69 -16.28 11.16
N TYR A 43 33.97 -16.02 11.46
CA TYR A 43 34.63 -16.55 12.65
C TYR A 43 34.58 -15.54 13.81
N PRO A 44 34.35 -16.01 15.05
CA PRO A 44 34.21 -15.15 16.24
C PRO A 44 35.51 -14.46 16.68
N THR A 45 36.66 -14.88 16.15
CA THR A 45 38.00 -14.35 16.45
C THR A 45 38.44 -13.26 15.49
N TRP A 46 37.63 -12.94 14.47
CA TRP A 46 37.95 -11.88 13.52
C TRP A 46 37.96 -10.50 14.20
N PRO A 47 38.69 -9.52 13.63
CA PRO A 47 38.67 -8.16 14.12
C PRO A 47 37.23 -7.61 14.21
N ASP A 48 36.93 -6.84 15.26
CA ASP A 48 35.59 -6.27 15.49
C ASP A 48 35.03 -5.53 14.27
N SER A 49 35.87 -4.74 13.58
CA SER A 49 35.45 -4.02 12.37
C SER A 49 35.06 -4.94 11.21
N SER A 50 35.71 -6.11 11.10
CA SER A 50 35.37 -7.15 10.13
C SER A 50 34.03 -7.81 10.48
N ILE A 51 33.83 -8.17 11.75
CA ILE A 51 32.58 -8.76 12.24
C ILE A 51 31.39 -7.82 11.97
N ARG A 52 31.52 -6.53 12.33
CA ARG A 52 30.48 -5.51 12.10
C ARG A 52 30.15 -5.33 10.62
N ALA A 53 31.16 -5.22 9.75
CA ALA A 53 30.94 -5.06 8.32
C ALA A 53 30.16 -6.25 7.72
N ASN A 54 30.48 -7.48 8.14
CA ASN A 54 29.75 -8.67 7.71
C ASN A 54 28.32 -8.71 8.26
N ILE A 55 28.10 -8.34 9.53
CA ILE A 55 26.75 -8.30 10.10
C ILE A 55 25.87 -7.26 9.38
N TYR A 56 26.39 -6.07 9.05
CA TYR A 56 25.66 -5.10 8.23
C TYR A 56 25.26 -5.69 6.86
N ALA A 57 26.15 -6.43 6.20
CA ALA A 57 25.87 -7.08 4.92
C ALA A 57 24.85 -8.22 5.06
N ILE A 58 24.91 -9.01 6.13
CA ILE A 58 23.96 -10.10 6.42
C ILE A 58 22.56 -9.54 6.66
N THR A 59 22.45 -8.50 7.50
CA THR A 59 21.19 -7.82 7.82
C THR A 59 20.57 -7.19 6.59
N SER A 60 21.35 -6.42 5.83
CA SER A 60 20.87 -5.74 4.63
C SER A 60 20.41 -6.72 3.54
N PHE A 61 21.13 -7.83 3.34
CA PHE A 61 20.74 -8.88 2.40
C PHE A 61 19.39 -9.50 2.80
N ALA A 62 19.24 -9.92 4.05
CA ALA A 62 18.02 -10.54 4.54
C ALA A 62 16.83 -9.57 4.44
N LEU A 63 17.06 -8.32 4.83
CA LEU A 63 16.05 -7.27 4.76
C LEU A 63 15.66 -6.95 3.32
N ASN A 64 16.60 -6.98 2.37
CA ASN A 64 16.29 -6.82 0.94
C ASN A 64 15.34 -7.93 0.45
N ARG A 65 15.60 -9.20 0.77
CA ARG A 65 14.72 -10.33 0.40
C ARG A 65 13.29 -10.14 0.90
N ILE A 66 13.14 -9.62 2.11
CA ILE A 66 11.84 -9.34 2.75
C ILE A 66 11.20 -8.09 2.13
N TYR A 67 11.97 -7.04 1.89
CA TYR A 67 11.49 -5.77 1.34
C TYR A 67 10.91 -5.97 -0.06
N THR A 68 11.66 -6.63 -0.95
CA THR A 68 11.24 -6.93 -2.31
C THR A 68 10.26 -8.09 -2.39
N GLU A 69 10.00 -8.77 -1.27
CA GLU A 69 9.22 -10.00 -1.20
C GLU A 69 9.67 -11.01 -2.25
N TRP A 70 10.99 -11.19 -2.37
CA TRP A 70 11.61 -11.91 -3.48
C TRP A 70 11.01 -13.30 -3.70
N TYR A 71 10.81 -14.06 -2.62
CA TYR A 71 10.22 -15.39 -2.69
C TYR A 71 8.69 -15.35 -2.67
N ARG A 72 8.07 -14.50 -1.84
CA ARG A 72 6.60 -14.44 -1.75
C ARG A 72 5.92 -13.99 -3.03
N SER A 73 6.50 -12.99 -3.71
CA SER A 73 6.02 -12.53 -5.02
C SER A 73 6.13 -13.60 -6.13
N ARG A 74 6.86 -14.69 -5.86
CA ARG A 74 7.02 -15.85 -6.75
C ARG A 74 6.16 -17.04 -6.31
N GLY A 75 5.28 -16.87 -5.33
CA GLY A 75 4.36 -17.90 -4.84
C GLY A 75 4.90 -18.77 -3.71
N TYR A 76 6.08 -18.48 -3.17
CA TYR A 76 6.60 -19.19 -1.99
C TYR A 76 6.01 -18.61 -0.69
N ASN A 77 5.91 -19.44 0.34
CA ASN A 77 5.43 -19.05 1.67
C ASN A 77 6.56 -18.75 2.68
N PHE A 78 7.80 -18.63 2.20
CA PHE A 78 8.99 -18.30 3.00
C PHE A 78 9.68 -17.04 2.47
N ASP A 79 10.67 -16.55 3.22
CA ASP A 79 11.30 -15.25 2.99
C ASP A 79 12.72 -15.34 2.46
N ILE A 80 13.42 -16.43 2.80
CA ILE A 80 14.81 -16.67 2.43
C ILE A 80 15.12 -18.16 2.50
N THR A 81 16.11 -18.63 1.75
CA THR A 81 16.61 -20.01 1.86
C THR A 81 17.84 -20.09 2.76
N SER A 82 18.16 -21.30 3.25
CA SER A 82 19.41 -21.59 3.96
C SER A 82 20.56 -22.03 3.04
N SER A 83 20.33 -22.02 1.73
CA SER A 83 21.27 -22.51 0.72
C SER A 83 22.15 -21.39 0.21
N THR A 84 23.47 -21.52 0.36
CA THR A 84 24.47 -20.52 -0.08
C THR A 84 24.54 -20.35 -1.59
N GLN A 85 23.88 -21.22 -2.37
CA GLN A 85 23.72 -21.01 -3.81
C GLN A 85 22.77 -19.84 -4.11
N TYR A 86 21.81 -19.57 -3.23
CA TYR A 86 20.75 -18.59 -3.46
C TYR A 86 20.80 -17.44 -2.44
N ASP A 87 21.08 -17.77 -1.19
CA ASP A 87 21.02 -16.86 -0.05
C ASP A 87 22.17 -17.13 0.94
N GLN A 88 21.88 -17.09 2.24
CA GLN A 88 22.86 -17.10 3.32
C GLN A 88 22.83 -18.43 4.07
N LYS A 89 23.96 -18.87 4.60
CA LYS A 89 24.04 -20.10 5.39
C LYS A 89 23.31 -19.92 6.70
N PHE A 90 22.22 -20.67 6.85
CA PHE A 90 21.48 -20.81 8.10
C PHE A 90 21.49 -22.28 8.53
N ILE A 91 21.69 -22.54 9.82
CA ILE A 91 21.66 -23.90 10.38
C ILE A 91 20.65 -23.91 11.53
N ASN A 92 19.58 -24.70 11.40
CA ASN A 92 18.58 -24.78 12.46
C ASN A 92 19.18 -25.44 13.73
N GLY A 93 18.98 -24.83 14.90
CA GLY A 93 19.41 -25.38 16.20
C GLY A 93 20.91 -25.32 16.51
N ARG A 94 21.70 -24.52 15.77
CA ARG A 94 23.14 -24.35 16.06
C ARG A 94 23.42 -23.51 17.31
N GLU A 95 24.64 -23.66 17.83
CA GLU A 95 25.20 -22.76 18.85
C GLU A 95 25.67 -21.43 18.25
N ILE A 96 25.51 -20.34 19.01
CA ILE A 96 25.87 -18.98 18.63
C ILE A 96 27.08 -18.55 19.44
N PHE A 97 28.05 -17.88 18.80
CA PHE A 97 29.24 -17.39 19.50
C PHE A 97 28.96 -16.05 20.20
N ASP A 98 29.36 -15.93 21.47
CA ASP A 98 29.10 -14.73 22.29
C ASP A 98 29.62 -13.44 21.66
N SER A 99 30.83 -13.44 21.08
CA SER A 99 31.40 -12.24 20.45
C SER A 99 30.56 -11.76 19.26
N ILE A 100 30.01 -12.68 18.47
CA ILE A 100 29.12 -12.38 17.35
C ILE A 100 27.75 -11.94 17.87
N SER A 101 27.22 -12.63 18.90
CA SER A 101 25.95 -12.29 19.53
C SER A 101 25.95 -10.84 20.01
N ASN A 102 26.99 -10.44 20.76
CA ASN A 102 27.09 -9.10 21.33
C ASN A 102 27.09 -8.00 20.26
N VAL A 103 27.81 -8.22 19.14
CA VAL A 103 27.80 -7.26 18.03
C VAL A 103 26.44 -7.25 17.34
N ALA A 104 25.85 -8.42 17.07
CA ALA A 104 24.54 -8.50 16.45
C ALA A 104 23.46 -7.81 17.30
N ASP A 105 23.48 -7.99 18.63
CA ASP A 105 22.57 -7.31 19.56
C ASP A 105 22.66 -5.78 19.45
N GLU A 106 23.84 -5.24 19.15
CA GLU A 106 24.04 -3.80 19.00
C GLU A 106 23.51 -3.25 17.67
N ILE A 107 23.65 -3.99 16.56
CA ILE A 107 23.45 -3.43 15.21
C ILE A 107 22.45 -4.18 14.33
N PHE A 108 21.69 -5.16 14.85
CA PHE A 108 20.73 -5.92 14.02
C PHE A 108 19.62 -5.04 13.43
N SER A 109 19.39 -3.85 14.01
CA SER A 109 18.40 -2.87 13.53
C SER A 109 18.96 -1.84 12.55
N ASP A 110 20.23 -2.01 12.15
CA ASP A 110 20.91 -1.17 11.18
C ASP A 110 21.08 -1.92 9.86
N TYR A 111 20.90 -1.23 8.73
CA TYR A 111 21.08 -1.81 7.40
C TYR A 111 21.71 -0.83 6.41
N VAL A 112 22.23 -1.37 5.31
CA VAL A 112 22.88 -0.59 4.25
C VAL A 112 21.86 -0.25 3.17
N ARG A 113 21.91 0.96 2.64
CA ARG A 113 21.19 1.34 1.41
C ARG A 113 22.04 2.26 0.54
N ARG A 114 21.61 2.49 -0.70
CA ARG A 114 22.20 3.56 -1.53
C ARG A 114 21.61 4.91 -1.14
N GLN A 115 22.42 5.96 -1.23
CA GLN A 115 21.98 7.33 -0.99
C GLN A 115 20.91 7.71 -2.01
N GLY A 116 19.83 8.33 -1.53
CA GLY A 116 18.69 8.70 -2.38
C GLY A 116 17.72 7.56 -2.69
N THR A 117 17.96 6.35 -2.20
CA THR A 117 17.07 5.20 -2.36
C THR A 117 16.46 4.75 -1.03
N VAL A 118 15.36 4.02 -1.10
CA VAL A 118 14.55 3.61 0.05
C VAL A 118 14.87 2.17 0.46
N GLU A 119 15.08 1.28 -0.50
CA GLU A 119 15.26 -0.14 -0.28
C GLU A 119 16.57 -0.47 0.45
N PRO A 120 16.59 -1.54 1.25
CA PRO A 120 17.85 -2.12 1.72
C PRO A 120 18.66 -2.60 0.53
N LEU A 121 19.96 -2.31 0.52
CA LEU A 121 20.86 -2.76 -0.53
C LEU A 121 20.97 -4.28 -0.51
N PHE A 122 20.86 -4.93 -1.67
CA PHE A 122 21.22 -6.33 -1.82
C PHE A 122 22.74 -6.51 -1.72
N THR A 123 23.23 -6.60 -0.49
CA THR A 123 24.63 -6.73 -0.12
C THR A 123 25.10 -8.16 -0.33
N ALA A 124 25.18 -8.59 -1.60
CA ALA A 124 25.74 -9.89 -1.94
C ALA A 124 27.16 -10.02 -1.37
N PHE A 125 27.48 -11.19 -0.85
CA PHE A 125 28.80 -11.50 -0.30
C PHE A 125 29.20 -12.94 -0.60
N CYS A 126 30.49 -13.21 -0.50
CA CYS A 126 31.08 -14.54 -0.65
C CYS A 126 32.30 -14.65 0.26
N ASN A 127 32.84 -15.86 0.44
CA ASN A 127 34.00 -16.03 1.31
C ASN A 127 35.24 -15.26 0.81
N GLY A 128 35.41 -15.10 -0.51
CA GLY A 128 36.53 -14.43 -1.14
C GLY A 128 37.87 -15.15 -1.04
N THR A 129 37.88 -16.43 -0.62
CA THR A 129 39.09 -17.28 -0.63
C THR A 129 38.98 -18.39 -1.66
N THR A 130 37.87 -19.15 -1.64
CA THR A 130 37.60 -20.20 -2.64
C THR A 130 36.61 -19.73 -3.71
N VAL A 131 35.79 -18.73 -3.41
CA VAL A 131 34.81 -18.13 -4.33
C VAL A 131 35.00 -16.62 -4.32
N THR A 132 35.09 -16.01 -5.50
CA THR A 132 35.10 -14.56 -5.67
C THR A 132 33.77 -14.10 -6.26
N CYS A 133 33.34 -12.90 -5.89
CA CYS A 133 32.08 -12.29 -6.30
C CYS A 133 32.25 -10.78 -6.37
N ASP A 134 31.34 -10.09 -7.07
CA ASP A 134 31.33 -8.62 -7.18
C ASP A 134 30.97 -7.91 -5.86
N GLY A 135 30.54 -8.69 -4.86
CA GLY A 135 30.14 -8.21 -3.56
C GLY A 135 31.25 -8.25 -2.51
N LEU A 136 30.86 -8.25 -1.23
CA LEU A 136 31.82 -8.27 -0.13
C LEU A 136 32.54 -9.62 -0.03
N SER A 137 33.87 -9.56 0.08
CA SER A 137 34.70 -10.70 0.46
C SER A 137 34.80 -10.80 1.98
N GLN A 138 34.25 -11.86 2.57
CA GLN A 138 34.27 -12.08 4.03
C GLN A 138 35.69 -12.14 4.58
N TRP A 139 36.63 -12.82 3.92
CA TRP A 139 38.04 -12.81 4.35
C TRP A 139 38.74 -11.49 4.05
N GLY A 140 38.37 -10.83 2.95
CA GLY A 140 38.93 -9.52 2.60
C GLY A 140 38.56 -8.42 3.61
N THR A 141 37.43 -8.53 4.33
CA THR A 141 37.12 -7.61 5.43
C THR A 141 38.12 -7.73 6.58
N VAL A 142 38.68 -8.91 6.83
CA VAL A 142 39.72 -9.12 7.86
C VAL A 142 40.96 -8.33 7.49
N SER A 143 41.47 -8.48 6.27
CA SER A 143 42.67 -7.76 5.81
C SER A 143 42.49 -6.24 5.82
N LEU A 144 41.29 -5.74 5.51
CA LEU A 144 41.01 -4.31 5.59
C LEU A 144 40.93 -3.83 7.05
N ALA A 145 40.29 -4.59 7.93
CA ALA A 145 40.21 -4.27 9.36
C ALA A 145 41.60 -4.26 10.02
N GLU A 146 42.48 -5.19 9.68
CA GLU A 146 43.88 -5.21 10.15
C GLU A 146 44.69 -4.00 9.67
N ARG A 147 44.29 -3.41 8.53
CA ARG A 147 44.85 -2.14 8.02
C ARG A 147 44.23 -0.90 8.68
N GLY A 148 43.35 -1.09 9.68
CA GLY A 148 42.72 -0.01 10.44
C GLY A 148 41.45 0.56 9.80
N TYR A 149 40.87 -0.09 8.79
CA TYR A 149 39.61 0.38 8.19
C TYR A 149 38.46 0.15 9.17
N THR A 150 37.60 1.16 9.31
CA THR A 150 36.35 1.08 10.07
C THR A 150 35.32 0.20 9.33
N PRO A 151 34.26 -0.30 10.02
CA PRO A 151 33.22 -1.10 9.38
C PRO A 151 32.60 -0.41 8.15
N TYR A 152 32.37 0.90 8.24
CA TYR A 152 31.75 1.66 7.16
C TYR A 152 32.69 1.86 5.97
N GLU A 153 33.99 2.09 6.21
CA GLU A 153 34.99 2.17 5.13
C GLU A 153 35.16 0.83 4.42
N ILE A 154 35.09 -0.29 5.15
CA ILE A 154 35.06 -1.64 4.57
C ILE A 154 33.84 -1.81 3.67
N LEU A 155 32.65 -1.42 4.13
CA LEU A 155 31.44 -1.48 3.30
C LEU A 155 31.55 -0.63 2.04
N LYS A 156 32.07 0.59 2.14
CA LYS A 156 32.30 1.46 0.97
C LYS A 156 33.29 0.88 -0.03
N TYR A 157 34.33 0.20 0.48
CA TYR A 157 35.31 -0.47 -0.37
C TYR A 157 34.65 -1.50 -1.30
N TYR A 158 33.66 -2.26 -0.82
CA TYR A 158 32.98 -3.29 -1.60
C TYR A 158 31.75 -2.80 -2.36
N TYR A 159 30.96 -1.89 -1.79
CA TYR A 159 29.65 -1.51 -2.33
C TYR A 159 29.59 -0.12 -2.97
N GLY A 160 30.69 0.62 -2.94
CA GLY A 160 30.80 1.97 -3.48
C GLY A 160 30.65 3.07 -2.42
N ASN A 161 30.97 4.30 -2.81
CA ASN A 161 30.94 5.47 -1.91
C ASN A 161 29.54 6.06 -1.72
N ASP A 162 28.58 5.63 -2.53
CA ASP A 162 27.18 6.09 -2.60
C ASP A 162 26.25 5.29 -1.68
N ILE A 163 26.79 4.61 -0.66
CA ILE A 163 26.01 3.94 0.37
C ILE A 163 25.86 4.79 1.63
N GLU A 164 24.92 4.41 2.48
CA GLU A 164 24.80 4.86 3.86
C GLU A 164 24.25 3.75 4.76
N ILE A 165 24.42 3.92 6.08
CA ILE A 165 23.85 3.01 7.09
C ILE A 165 22.62 3.69 7.69
N VAL A 166 21.45 3.11 7.48
CA VAL A 166 20.25 3.46 8.22
C VAL A 166 20.37 2.85 9.59
N ARG A 167 20.20 3.66 10.64
CA ARG A 167 20.37 3.23 12.03
C ARG A 167 19.06 3.18 12.78
N ASN A 168 18.95 2.23 13.71
CA ASN A 168 17.81 2.09 14.62
C ASN A 168 16.47 2.03 13.88
N ALA A 169 16.39 1.22 12.83
CA ALA A 169 15.12 1.02 12.14
C ALA A 169 14.09 0.38 13.09
N PRO A 170 12.81 0.82 13.04
CA PRO A 170 11.80 0.31 13.94
C PRO A 170 11.61 -1.19 13.73
N VAL A 171 11.36 -1.92 14.82
CA VAL A 171 10.96 -3.32 14.77
C VAL A 171 9.44 -3.37 14.68
N MET A 172 8.90 -4.06 13.68
CA MET A 172 7.46 -4.15 13.47
C MET A 172 7.04 -5.54 12.99
N THR A 173 5.80 -5.94 13.33
CA THR A 173 5.17 -7.11 12.75
C THR A 173 5.05 -6.93 11.24
N ARG A 174 5.46 -7.96 10.49
CA ARG A 174 5.33 -7.93 9.05
C ARG A 174 3.87 -8.03 8.63
N THR A 175 3.44 -7.10 7.78
CA THR A 175 2.19 -7.19 7.03
C THR A 175 2.47 -7.52 5.56
N PRO A 176 1.64 -8.37 4.91
CA PRO A 176 1.74 -8.61 3.46
C PRO A 176 1.63 -7.33 2.64
N SER A 177 2.33 -7.25 1.50
CA SER A 177 2.20 -6.07 0.64
C SER A 177 0.85 -5.97 -0.04
N TYR A 178 0.23 -7.09 -0.42
CA TYR A 178 -1.12 -7.10 -0.95
C TYR A 178 -2.10 -6.57 0.11
N PRO A 179 -3.00 -5.63 -0.23
CA PRO A 179 -3.91 -5.01 0.75
C PRO A 179 -5.13 -5.84 1.12
N ASP A 180 -5.17 -7.14 0.81
CA ASP A 180 -6.33 -8.01 1.02
C ASP A 180 -7.62 -7.49 0.34
N ILE A 181 -7.48 -6.58 -0.62
CA ILE A 181 -8.60 -6.00 -1.37
C ILE A 181 -8.22 -5.96 -2.84
N VAL A 182 -9.16 -6.39 -3.69
CA VAL A 182 -9.01 -6.30 -5.13
C VAL A 182 -9.05 -4.83 -5.52
N LEU A 183 -7.98 -4.32 -6.15
CA LEU A 183 -7.98 -2.96 -6.66
C LEU A 183 -8.79 -2.93 -7.97
N THR A 184 -9.76 -2.04 -8.06
CA THR A 184 -10.64 -1.91 -9.22
C THR A 184 -10.93 -0.45 -9.49
N GLU A 185 -11.56 -0.20 -10.63
CA GLU A 185 -11.91 1.11 -11.14
C GLU A 185 -12.63 1.97 -10.07
N GLY A 186 -12.16 3.20 -9.94
CA GLY A 186 -12.68 4.19 -9.03
C GLY A 186 -12.10 4.17 -7.61
N MET A 187 -11.25 3.21 -7.24
CA MET A 187 -10.61 3.23 -5.93
C MET A 187 -9.56 4.35 -5.80
N ARG A 188 -9.46 4.99 -4.63
CA ARG A 188 -8.54 6.11 -4.33
C ARG A 188 -7.66 5.83 -3.13
N ARG A 189 -6.47 5.25 -3.34
CA ARG A 189 -5.60 4.78 -2.23
C ARG A 189 -4.13 4.74 -2.61
N ASN A 190 -3.25 4.66 -1.60
CA ASN A 190 -1.80 4.56 -1.82
C ASN A 190 -1.40 3.28 -2.58
N GLU A 191 -2.15 2.19 -2.43
CA GLU A 191 -1.90 0.95 -3.15
C GLU A 191 -2.15 1.07 -4.66
N VAL A 192 -3.11 1.91 -5.05
CA VAL A 192 -3.31 2.24 -6.46
C VAL A 192 -2.11 3.03 -6.99
N LYS A 193 -1.63 4.03 -6.24
CA LYS A 193 -0.44 4.80 -6.62
C LYS A 193 0.77 3.88 -6.79
N THR A 194 0.90 2.91 -5.88
CA THR A 194 1.97 1.91 -5.91
C THR A 194 1.96 1.13 -7.24
N ILE A 195 0.83 0.56 -7.65
CA ILE A 195 0.77 -0.18 -8.92
C ILE A 195 0.96 0.74 -10.14
N GLN A 196 0.47 1.98 -10.10
CA GLN A 196 0.62 2.92 -11.21
C GLN A 196 2.10 3.24 -11.46
N VAL A 197 2.83 3.55 -10.38
CA VAL A 197 4.28 3.79 -10.43
C VAL A 197 5.02 2.57 -10.94
N GLN A 198 4.70 1.38 -10.40
CA GLN A 198 5.35 0.13 -10.80
C GLN A 198 5.08 -0.22 -12.27
N LEU A 199 3.83 -0.17 -12.73
CA LEU A 199 3.44 -0.43 -14.12
C LEU A 199 4.12 0.55 -15.08
N ASN A 200 4.20 1.84 -14.73
CA ASN A 200 4.92 2.83 -15.53
C ASN A 200 6.42 2.57 -15.61
N ARG A 201 7.05 2.03 -14.56
CA ARG A 201 8.44 1.62 -14.65
C ARG A 201 8.58 0.35 -15.50
N ILE A 202 7.72 -0.64 -15.31
CA ILE A 202 7.71 -1.89 -16.08
C ILE A 202 7.53 -1.61 -17.58
N SER A 203 6.66 -0.67 -17.96
CA SER A 203 6.39 -0.33 -19.37
C SER A 203 7.61 0.18 -20.14
N ARG A 204 8.66 0.67 -19.45
CA ARG A 204 9.94 1.01 -20.10
C ARG A 204 10.65 -0.22 -20.69
N ASN A 205 10.49 -1.38 -20.06
CA ASN A 205 11.02 -2.66 -20.53
C ASN A 205 9.98 -3.46 -21.33
N TYR A 206 8.69 -3.20 -21.12
CA TYR A 206 7.57 -3.82 -21.82
C TYR A 206 6.68 -2.75 -22.49
N PRO A 207 7.11 -2.16 -23.63
CA PRO A 207 6.46 -0.97 -24.22
C PRO A 207 5.03 -1.18 -24.71
N ALA A 208 4.57 -2.43 -24.77
CA ALA A 208 3.19 -2.76 -25.09
C ALA A 208 2.22 -2.37 -23.96
N ILE A 209 2.69 -2.28 -22.71
CA ILE A 209 1.88 -1.77 -21.59
C ILE A 209 1.72 -0.26 -21.76
N PRO A 210 0.48 0.26 -21.90
CA PRO A 210 0.23 1.70 -21.99
C PRO A 210 0.80 2.45 -20.79
N LYS A 211 1.29 3.67 -21.04
CA LYS A 211 1.72 4.57 -19.94
C LYS A 211 0.50 5.17 -19.27
N ILE A 212 0.51 5.17 -17.94
CA ILE A 212 -0.45 5.82 -17.08
C ILE A 212 -0.01 7.27 -16.94
N ALA A 213 -0.86 8.22 -17.32
CA ALA A 213 -0.46 9.62 -17.44
C ALA A 213 -0.30 10.29 -16.06
N GLN A 214 -1.13 9.88 -15.09
CA GLN A 214 -1.12 10.40 -13.72
C GLN A 214 -0.95 9.25 -12.74
N THR A 215 0.03 9.35 -11.85
CA THR A 215 0.23 8.40 -10.73
C THR A 215 -0.32 9.00 -9.45
N ASP A 216 -1.61 9.30 -9.45
CA ASP A 216 -2.34 10.04 -8.42
C ASP A 216 -3.10 9.13 -7.44
N GLY A 217 -2.88 7.82 -7.52
CA GLY A 217 -3.52 6.83 -6.68
C GLY A 217 -5.02 6.69 -6.90
N ILE A 218 -5.53 7.11 -8.05
CA ILE A 218 -6.91 6.91 -8.49
C ILE A 218 -6.93 5.81 -9.55
N PHE A 219 -7.71 4.76 -9.36
CA PHE A 219 -7.72 3.63 -10.30
C PHE A 219 -8.66 3.98 -11.46
N GLU A 220 -8.08 4.48 -12.54
CA GLU A 220 -8.79 5.01 -13.69
C GLU A 220 -8.69 4.09 -14.92
N ASP A 221 -9.34 4.45 -16.03
CA ASP A 221 -9.26 3.71 -17.31
C ASP A 221 -7.82 3.47 -17.77
N ASP A 222 -6.92 4.46 -17.65
CA ASP A 222 -5.53 4.29 -18.05
C ASP A 222 -4.79 3.24 -17.19
N THR A 223 -5.10 3.19 -15.90
CA THR A 223 -4.60 2.20 -14.95
C THR A 223 -5.19 0.83 -15.27
N ARG A 224 -6.49 0.76 -15.55
CA ARG A 224 -7.17 -0.48 -15.95
C ARG A 224 -6.61 -1.05 -17.24
N GLU A 225 -6.42 -0.23 -18.27
CA GLU A 225 -5.84 -0.65 -19.55
C GLU A 225 -4.38 -1.12 -19.39
N ALA A 226 -3.60 -0.42 -18.56
CA ALA A 226 -2.25 -0.87 -18.22
C ALA A 226 -2.26 -2.22 -17.47
N VAL A 227 -3.20 -2.43 -16.54
CA VAL A 227 -3.38 -3.70 -15.82
C VAL A 227 -3.83 -4.81 -16.77
N LEU A 228 -4.83 -4.58 -17.63
CA LEU A 228 -5.28 -5.55 -18.64
C LEU A 228 -4.13 -5.98 -19.53
N LYS A 229 -3.35 -5.02 -20.03
CA LYS A 229 -2.23 -5.32 -20.91
C LYS A 229 -1.09 -6.02 -20.19
N PHE A 230 -0.83 -5.67 -18.93
CA PHE A 230 0.09 -6.40 -18.07
C PHE A 230 -0.37 -7.85 -17.87
N GLN A 231 -1.64 -8.07 -17.53
CA GLN A 231 -2.23 -9.40 -17.33
C GLN A 231 -2.10 -10.26 -18.59
N GLU A 232 -2.40 -9.68 -19.76
CA GLU A 232 -2.22 -10.33 -21.06
C GLU A 232 -0.76 -10.76 -21.30
N ILE A 233 0.21 -9.87 -21.08
CA ILE A 233 1.64 -10.13 -21.33
C ILE A 233 2.21 -11.22 -20.39
N PHE A 234 1.68 -11.32 -19.18
CA PHE A 234 2.20 -12.20 -18.13
C PHE A 234 1.29 -13.41 -17.83
N ASP A 235 0.41 -13.76 -18.78
CA ASP A 235 -0.48 -14.92 -18.75
C ASP A 235 -1.34 -15.01 -17.48
N LEU A 236 -1.88 -13.87 -17.06
CA LEU A 236 -2.85 -13.77 -15.96
C LEU A 236 -4.28 -13.66 -16.49
N GLU A 237 -5.27 -13.90 -15.64
CA GLU A 237 -6.67 -13.60 -15.94
C GLU A 237 -6.84 -12.10 -16.22
N GLN A 238 -7.41 -11.76 -17.38
CA GLN A 238 -7.53 -10.40 -17.88
C GLN A 238 -8.78 -9.71 -17.32
N THR A 239 -8.82 -9.52 -16.00
CA THR A 239 -9.95 -8.88 -15.32
C THR A 239 -9.91 -7.35 -15.39
N GLY A 240 -8.73 -6.77 -15.62
CA GLY A 240 -8.49 -5.32 -15.48
C GLY A 240 -8.52 -4.84 -14.04
N THR A 241 -8.63 -5.76 -13.08
CA THR A 241 -8.57 -5.52 -11.64
C THR A 241 -7.29 -6.13 -11.07
N VAL A 242 -6.77 -5.59 -9.98
CA VAL A 242 -5.57 -6.10 -9.33
C VAL A 242 -5.95 -6.90 -8.09
N ASN A 243 -6.13 -8.20 -8.30
CA ASN A 243 -6.19 -9.19 -7.22
C ASN A 243 -4.78 -9.56 -6.70
N GLU A 244 -4.72 -10.48 -5.74
CA GLU A 244 -3.46 -10.91 -5.12
C GLU A 244 -2.42 -11.41 -6.13
N ALA A 245 -2.85 -12.26 -7.07
CA ALA A 245 -1.97 -12.81 -8.10
C ALA A 245 -1.39 -11.72 -9.00
N THR A 246 -2.23 -10.77 -9.44
CA THR A 246 -1.80 -9.63 -10.26
C THR A 246 -0.86 -8.73 -9.48
N TRP A 247 -1.17 -8.41 -8.22
CA TRP A 247 -0.34 -7.59 -7.35
C TRP A 247 1.08 -8.15 -7.21
N TYR A 248 1.20 -9.42 -6.82
CA TYR A 248 2.50 -10.04 -6.62
C TYR A 248 3.27 -10.22 -7.92
N LYS A 249 2.58 -10.47 -9.04
CA LYS A 249 3.23 -10.50 -10.35
C LYS A 249 3.79 -9.13 -10.74
N ILE A 250 3.04 -8.04 -10.53
CA ILE A 250 3.53 -6.66 -10.76
C ILE A 250 4.77 -6.41 -9.89
N ALA A 251 4.69 -6.70 -8.58
CA ALA A 251 5.79 -6.53 -7.64
C ALA A 251 7.06 -7.32 -8.06
N TYR A 252 6.90 -8.56 -8.49
CA TYR A 252 8.01 -9.40 -8.96
C TYR A 252 8.67 -8.84 -10.22
N ILE A 253 7.87 -8.48 -11.23
CA ILE A 253 8.38 -7.92 -12.48
C ILE A 253 9.04 -6.56 -12.24
N TYR A 254 8.45 -5.69 -11.41
CA TYR A 254 9.04 -4.42 -11.00
C TYR A 254 10.42 -4.63 -10.34
N THR A 255 10.50 -5.54 -9.37
CA THR A 255 11.76 -5.91 -8.69
C THR A 255 12.80 -6.39 -9.70
N SER A 256 12.38 -7.20 -10.67
CA SER A 256 13.26 -7.77 -11.69
C SER A 256 13.78 -6.71 -12.67
N VAL A 257 12.92 -5.84 -13.21
CA VAL A 257 13.35 -4.81 -14.17
C VAL A 257 14.20 -3.70 -13.55
N LYS A 258 14.03 -3.43 -12.25
CA LYS A 258 14.90 -2.51 -11.48
C LYS A 258 16.09 -3.21 -10.84
N ARG A 259 16.18 -4.55 -10.92
CA ARG A 259 17.24 -5.37 -10.32
C ARG A 259 17.42 -5.11 -8.82
N LEU A 260 16.30 -4.92 -8.10
CA LEU A 260 16.35 -4.52 -6.67
C LEU A 260 16.97 -5.61 -5.78
N ALA A 261 16.94 -6.86 -6.21
CA ALA A 261 17.54 -8.00 -5.54
C ALA A 261 18.95 -8.35 -6.07
N GLU A 262 19.66 -7.35 -6.61
CA GLU A 262 21.00 -7.47 -7.19
C GLU A 262 21.88 -6.27 -6.79
N LEU A 263 23.21 -6.41 -6.87
CA LEU A 263 24.16 -5.34 -6.53
C LEU A 263 23.99 -4.07 -7.39
N GLY A 264 23.63 -4.27 -8.66
CA GLY A 264 23.41 -3.21 -9.67
C GLY A 264 21.99 -2.63 -9.69
N SER A 265 21.30 -2.66 -8.54
CA SER A 265 19.96 -2.11 -8.36
C SER A 265 19.87 -0.67 -8.90
N GLU A 266 18.81 -0.40 -9.67
CA GLU A 266 18.40 0.97 -10.04
C GLU A 266 17.97 1.78 -8.81
N GLY A 267 17.49 1.09 -7.78
CA GLY A 267 16.97 1.65 -6.55
C GLY A 267 15.56 2.23 -6.67
N VAL A 268 14.89 2.31 -5.53
CA VAL A 268 13.55 2.88 -5.35
C VAL A 268 13.73 4.27 -4.75
N SER A 269 13.34 5.30 -5.49
CA SER A 269 13.43 6.68 -5.02
C SER A 269 12.41 6.98 -3.94
N PHE A 270 12.69 7.99 -3.11
CA PHE A 270 11.74 8.46 -2.09
C PHE A 270 10.40 8.91 -2.69
N GLU A 271 10.42 9.56 -3.85
CA GLU A 271 9.23 10.02 -4.59
C GLU A 271 8.33 8.84 -5.01
N GLU A 272 8.91 7.72 -5.46
CA GLU A 272 8.15 6.51 -5.80
C GLU A 272 7.41 5.92 -4.59
N THR A 273 7.91 6.16 -3.37
CA THR A 273 7.30 5.67 -2.12
C THR A 273 6.46 6.71 -1.39
N GLU A 274 6.41 7.94 -1.90
CA GLU A 274 5.70 9.04 -1.26
C GLU A 274 4.20 8.75 -1.27
N LYS A 275 3.61 8.83 -0.09
CA LYS A 275 2.21 8.52 0.13
C LYS A 275 1.37 9.76 -0.10
N GLN A 276 0.30 9.60 -0.86
CA GLN A 276 -0.63 10.68 -1.18
C GLN A 276 -1.78 10.73 -0.17
N PHE A 277 -2.18 9.57 0.36
CA PHE A 277 -3.24 9.45 1.35
C PHE A 277 -2.64 9.08 2.72
N GLU A 278 -3.27 9.50 3.81
CA GLU A 278 -2.87 9.09 5.15
C GLU A 278 -3.04 7.56 5.30
N ASN A 279 -2.07 6.88 5.93
CA ASN A 279 -2.16 5.43 6.16
C ASN A 279 -3.14 5.05 7.26
N GLU A 280 -3.34 5.98 8.17
CA GLU A 280 -4.20 5.83 9.33
C GLU A 280 -4.97 7.13 9.48
N LEU A 281 -6.29 7.04 9.65
CA LEU A 281 -7.09 8.18 10.07
C LEU A 281 -7.34 8.09 11.57
N LYS A 282 -7.12 9.20 12.27
CA LYS A 282 -7.31 9.30 13.72
C LYS A 282 -7.75 10.72 14.08
N ILE A 283 -8.01 10.97 15.36
CA ILE A 283 -8.36 12.31 15.82
C ILE A 283 -7.37 13.36 15.28
N GLY A 284 -7.91 14.39 14.63
CA GLY A 284 -7.15 15.46 13.99
C GLY A 284 -6.89 15.26 12.50
N SER A 285 -7.04 14.04 11.95
CA SER A 285 -7.03 13.81 10.50
C SER A 285 -8.14 14.62 9.85
N GLN A 286 -7.88 15.12 8.63
CA GLN A 286 -8.85 15.93 7.90
C GLN A 286 -8.71 15.78 6.39
N GLY A 287 -9.78 16.10 5.68
CA GLY A 287 -9.82 16.15 4.23
C GLY A 287 -10.70 15.07 3.60
N PHE A 288 -10.46 14.82 2.32
CA PHE A 288 -11.33 13.98 1.50
C PHE A 288 -11.44 12.54 2.00
N THR A 289 -10.31 11.94 2.38
CA THR A 289 -10.22 10.57 2.89
C THR A 289 -11.06 10.37 4.16
N VAL A 290 -11.12 11.39 5.03
CA VAL A 290 -11.98 11.39 6.23
C VAL A 290 -13.45 11.46 5.85
N ARG A 291 -13.83 12.34 4.91
CA ARG A 291 -15.22 12.41 4.42
C ARG A 291 -15.69 11.08 3.83
N GLU A 292 -14.81 10.41 3.09
CA GLU A 292 -15.12 9.12 2.48
C GLU A 292 -15.42 8.05 3.52
N ILE A 293 -14.59 7.91 4.56
CA ILE A 293 -14.87 6.96 5.65
C ILE A 293 -16.10 7.35 6.46
N GLN A 294 -16.30 8.63 6.75
CA GLN A 294 -17.51 9.09 7.43
C GLN A 294 -18.77 8.75 6.61
N TYR A 295 -18.73 8.89 5.29
CA TYR A 295 -19.82 8.48 4.42
C TYR A 295 -20.08 6.96 4.51
N TYR A 296 -19.04 6.13 4.41
CA TYR A 296 -19.19 4.68 4.55
C TYR A 296 -19.74 4.29 5.93
N LEU A 297 -19.23 4.86 7.01
CA LEU A 297 -19.71 4.62 8.37
C LEU A 297 -21.16 5.08 8.57
N ALA A 298 -21.55 6.22 8.00
CA ALA A 298 -22.93 6.70 8.06
C ALA A 298 -23.90 5.74 7.37
N VAL A 299 -23.53 5.22 6.19
CA VAL A 299 -24.32 4.19 5.50
C VAL A 299 -24.35 2.90 6.30
N ILE A 300 -23.22 2.42 6.82
CA ILE A 300 -23.16 1.20 7.63
C ILE A 300 -24.04 1.34 8.89
N GLY A 301 -23.96 2.47 9.61
CA GLY A 301 -24.78 2.74 10.80
C GLY A 301 -26.28 2.78 10.53
N ALA A 302 -26.71 2.97 9.28
CA ALA A 302 -28.13 2.86 8.90
C ALA A 302 -28.63 1.41 8.77
N TYR A 303 -27.72 0.44 8.60
CA TYR A 303 -28.04 -1.00 8.48
C TYR A 303 -27.60 -1.82 9.70
N TYR A 304 -26.64 -1.31 10.46
CA TYR A 304 -26.11 -1.91 11.68
C TYR A 304 -26.34 -0.97 12.86
N ASP A 305 -27.47 -1.12 13.57
CA ASP A 305 -27.90 -0.24 14.68
C ASP A 305 -26.83 -0.07 15.79
N ALA A 306 -25.93 -1.03 15.93
CA ALA A 306 -24.84 -0.99 16.91
C ALA A 306 -23.63 -0.13 16.47
N VAL A 307 -23.58 0.29 15.21
CA VAL A 307 -22.59 1.24 14.70
C VAL A 307 -23.12 2.65 14.90
N LEU A 308 -22.44 3.44 15.72
CA LEU A 308 -22.87 4.79 16.07
C LEU A 308 -22.86 5.70 14.82
N PRO A 309 -23.89 6.54 14.64
CA PRO A 309 -23.97 7.46 13.51
C PRO A 309 -22.83 8.49 13.55
N VAL A 310 -22.46 9.02 12.39
CA VAL A 310 -21.40 10.01 12.25
C VAL A 310 -21.74 11.04 11.19
N ASP A 311 -21.37 12.30 11.44
CA ASP A 311 -21.49 13.38 10.46
C ASP A 311 -20.33 13.38 9.47
N ILE A 312 -20.63 13.71 8.20
CA ILE A 312 -19.66 13.75 7.10
C ILE A 312 -19.02 15.14 7.02
N THR A 313 -18.25 15.49 8.04
CA THR A 313 -17.63 16.83 8.15
C THR A 313 -16.33 16.94 7.34
N GLY A 314 -15.61 15.82 7.20
CA GLY A 314 -14.23 15.79 6.72
C GLY A 314 -13.19 16.09 7.78
N TYR A 315 -13.58 16.20 9.05
CA TYR A 315 -12.71 16.28 10.20
C TYR A 315 -12.94 15.08 11.10
N PHE A 316 -11.86 14.37 11.43
CA PHE A 316 -11.91 13.20 12.29
C PHE A 316 -11.87 13.68 13.75
N GLY A 317 -13.06 13.87 14.34
CA GLY A 317 -13.23 14.27 15.74
C GLY A 317 -13.63 13.12 16.66
N GLU A 318 -14.02 13.44 17.90
CA GLU A 318 -14.46 12.44 18.89
C GLU A 318 -15.64 11.61 18.41
N GLU A 319 -16.60 12.19 17.68
CA GLU A 319 -17.74 11.45 17.15
C GLU A 319 -17.33 10.45 16.07
N THR A 320 -16.38 10.82 15.20
CA THR A 320 -15.82 9.87 14.22
C THR A 320 -15.04 8.76 14.92
N GLU A 321 -14.25 9.09 15.95
CA GLU A 321 -13.53 8.09 16.74
C GLU A 321 -14.50 7.10 17.42
N LYS A 322 -15.59 7.59 18.03
CA LYS A 322 -16.63 6.75 18.64
C LYS A 322 -17.32 5.85 17.61
N SER A 323 -17.68 6.40 16.45
CA SER A 323 -18.26 5.61 15.34
C SER A 323 -17.29 4.51 14.88
N VAL A 324 -16.01 4.84 14.69
CA VAL A 324 -14.97 3.86 14.35
C VAL A 324 -14.82 2.79 15.43
N LYS A 325 -14.78 3.14 16.72
CA LYS A 325 -14.73 2.16 17.83
C LYS A 325 -15.94 1.24 17.82
N SER A 326 -17.14 1.77 17.59
CA SER A 326 -18.36 0.97 17.50
C SER A 326 -18.34 0.02 16.30
N PHE A 327 -17.86 0.48 15.14
CA PHE A 327 -17.63 -0.36 13.98
C PHE A 327 -16.62 -1.48 14.29
N GLN A 328 -15.46 -1.12 14.85
CA GLN A 328 -14.42 -2.08 15.23
C GLN A 328 -14.98 -3.14 16.19
N GLN A 329 -15.80 -2.73 17.16
CA GLN A 329 -16.48 -3.66 18.07
C GLN A 329 -17.43 -4.61 17.33
N VAL A 330 -18.31 -4.09 16.47
CA VAL A 330 -19.30 -4.87 15.71
C VAL A 330 -18.63 -5.90 14.79
N PHE A 331 -17.49 -5.54 14.20
CA PHE A 331 -16.77 -6.37 13.23
C PHE A 331 -15.60 -7.16 13.86
N GLY A 332 -15.47 -7.19 15.18
CA GLY A 332 -14.49 -8.02 15.90
C GLY A 332 -13.04 -7.55 15.78
N LEU A 333 -12.82 -6.27 15.46
CA LEU A 333 -11.51 -5.63 15.42
C LEU A 333 -11.10 -5.10 16.80
N THR A 334 -9.81 -4.79 16.96
CA THR A 334 -9.31 -4.11 18.15
C THR A 334 -9.84 -2.68 18.15
N GLN A 335 -10.48 -2.25 19.25
CA GLN A 335 -11.16 -0.95 19.37
C GLN A 335 -10.18 0.21 19.61
N THR A 336 -9.28 0.44 18.65
CA THR A 336 -8.27 1.51 18.71
C THR A 336 -8.87 2.89 18.49
N GLY A 337 -10.02 3.00 17.80
CA GLY A 337 -10.57 4.26 17.30
C GLY A 337 -9.78 4.88 16.15
N VAL A 338 -8.76 4.17 15.65
CA VAL A 338 -7.93 4.55 14.51
C VAL A 338 -8.37 3.71 13.32
N VAL A 339 -8.59 4.36 12.18
CA VAL A 339 -8.83 3.68 10.91
C VAL A 339 -7.49 3.35 10.29
N ASP A 340 -6.93 2.21 10.70
CA ASP A 340 -5.76 1.61 10.05
C ASP A 340 -6.15 0.90 8.75
N ARG A 341 -5.16 0.29 8.08
CA ARG A 341 -5.37 -0.44 6.82
C ARG A 341 -6.46 -1.52 6.93
N GLN A 342 -6.46 -2.29 8.02
CA GLN A 342 -7.44 -3.37 8.21
C GLN A 342 -8.83 -2.79 8.43
N THR A 343 -8.96 -1.81 9.33
CA THR A 343 -10.23 -1.12 9.61
C THR A 343 -10.79 -0.45 8.36
N TRP A 344 -9.95 0.22 7.56
CA TRP A 344 -10.33 0.80 6.28
C TRP A 344 -10.96 -0.23 5.33
N ASN A 345 -10.26 -1.36 5.15
CA ASN A 345 -10.70 -2.43 4.27
C ASN A 345 -12.03 -3.03 4.72
N ASP A 346 -12.20 -3.25 6.02
CA ASP A 346 -13.44 -3.82 6.54
C ASP A 346 -14.61 -2.84 6.46
N ILE A 347 -14.38 -1.54 6.70
CA ILE A 347 -15.40 -0.49 6.44
C ILE A 347 -15.80 -0.52 4.97
N TYR A 348 -14.83 -0.54 4.05
CA TYR A 348 -15.14 -0.58 2.62
C TYR A 348 -15.92 -1.84 2.23
N ARG A 349 -15.53 -3.02 2.70
CA ARG A 349 -16.22 -4.29 2.40
C ARG A 349 -17.65 -4.30 2.94
N ALA A 350 -17.85 -3.83 4.18
CA ALA A 350 -19.18 -3.73 4.78
C ALA A 350 -20.08 -2.79 3.95
N TYR A 351 -19.56 -1.62 3.59
CA TYR A 351 -20.25 -0.69 2.72
C TYR A 351 -20.57 -1.27 1.33
N ALA A 352 -19.58 -1.90 0.67
CA ALA A 352 -19.76 -2.49 -0.65
C ALA A 352 -20.83 -3.59 -0.66
N GLY A 353 -20.87 -4.44 0.37
CA GLY A 353 -21.90 -5.47 0.53
C GLY A 353 -23.31 -4.88 0.72
N ILE A 354 -23.44 -3.76 1.43
CA ILE A 354 -24.72 -3.01 1.51
C ILE A 354 -25.08 -2.46 0.13
N ALA A 355 -24.15 -1.77 -0.54
CA ALA A 355 -24.40 -1.15 -1.84
C ALA A 355 -24.82 -2.16 -2.92
N GLU A 356 -24.28 -3.38 -2.90
CA GLU A 356 -24.64 -4.46 -3.80
C GLU A 356 -26.03 -5.08 -3.51
N SER A 357 -26.43 -5.12 -2.23
CA SER A 357 -27.66 -5.81 -1.81
C SER A 357 -28.91 -4.92 -1.82
N VAL A 358 -28.75 -3.59 -1.84
CA VAL A 358 -29.87 -2.65 -1.81
C VAL A 358 -30.40 -2.41 -3.24
N PRO A 359 -31.64 -2.82 -3.55
CA PRO A 359 -32.22 -2.63 -4.87
C PRO A 359 -32.35 -1.15 -5.22
N PHE A 360 -32.02 -0.81 -6.46
CA PHE A 360 -32.13 0.53 -6.99
C PHE A 360 -33.60 0.87 -7.32
N ASP A 361 -34.21 1.81 -6.58
CA ASP A 361 -35.51 2.41 -6.92
C ASP A 361 -35.38 3.95 -6.98
N THR A 362 -35.24 4.49 -8.19
CA THR A 362 -35.12 5.94 -8.44
C THR A 362 -36.44 6.71 -8.33
N GLU A 363 -37.57 6.02 -8.33
CA GLU A 363 -38.88 6.69 -8.25
C GLU A 363 -39.14 7.21 -6.84
N SER A 364 -38.56 6.56 -5.82
CA SER A 364 -38.93 6.79 -4.43
C SER A 364 -37.75 6.98 -3.45
N ALA A 365 -36.51 6.86 -3.92
CA ALA A 365 -35.32 7.07 -3.12
C ALA A 365 -34.12 7.60 -3.95
N VAL A 366 -33.09 8.03 -3.24
CA VAL A 366 -31.80 8.42 -3.81
C VAL A 366 -30.87 7.21 -3.81
N ALA A 367 -30.12 6.99 -4.90
CA ALA A 367 -29.20 5.86 -4.98
C ALA A 367 -28.04 6.02 -3.99
N LEU A 368 -27.65 4.90 -3.37
CA LEU A 368 -26.34 4.81 -2.73
C LEU A 368 -25.23 4.99 -3.76
N TYR A 369 -24.11 5.54 -3.34
CA TYR A 369 -22.93 5.61 -4.18
C TYR A 369 -22.54 4.18 -4.64
N PRO A 370 -22.10 3.99 -5.89
CA PRO A 370 -21.80 2.65 -6.42
C PRO A 370 -20.54 2.00 -5.83
N GLY A 371 -19.84 2.65 -4.90
CA GLY A 371 -18.52 2.22 -4.44
C GLY A 371 -17.40 2.44 -5.47
N THR A 372 -17.74 2.98 -6.65
CA THR A 372 -16.81 3.31 -7.74
C THR A 372 -16.89 4.80 -8.06
N VAL A 373 -15.73 5.45 -8.16
CA VAL A 373 -15.64 6.87 -8.48
C VAL A 373 -16.10 7.12 -9.92
N LEU A 374 -16.95 8.13 -10.12
CA LEU A 374 -17.42 8.56 -11.44
C LEU A 374 -16.63 9.78 -11.91
N LYS A 375 -16.11 9.73 -13.14
CA LYS A 375 -15.30 10.80 -13.74
C LYS A 375 -15.42 10.80 -15.26
N GLU A 376 -14.75 11.72 -15.94
CA GLU A 376 -14.70 11.72 -17.40
C GLU A 376 -14.16 10.39 -17.95
N GLY A 377 -14.92 9.76 -18.86
CA GLY A 377 -14.69 8.41 -19.38
C GLY A 377 -15.65 7.37 -18.82
N SER A 378 -16.08 7.50 -17.57
CA SER A 378 -16.99 6.55 -16.92
C SER A 378 -18.31 6.40 -17.69
N SER A 379 -18.87 5.20 -17.72
CA SER A 379 -20.17 4.95 -18.31
C SER A 379 -21.01 3.96 -17.49
N GLY A 380 -22.33 4.03 -17.66
CA GLY A 380 -23.27 3.11 -17.02
C GLY A 380 -24.40 3.83 -16.29
N GLU A 381 -25.15 3.05 -15.53
CA GLU A 381 -26.39 3.49 -14.90
C GLU A 381 -26.16 4.58 -13.84
N TYR A 382 -25.11 4.45 -13.03
CA TYR A 382 -24.75 5.45 -12.01
C TYR A 382 -24.32 6.79 -12.60
N VAL A 383 -23.75 6.80 -13.80
CA VAL A 383 -23.49 8.04 -14.54
C VAL A 383 -24.80 8.68 -15.00
N ARG A 384 -25.74 7.87 -15.50
CA ARG A 384 -27.06 8.35 -15.91
C ARG A 384 -27.82 8.99 -14.74
N ILE A 385 -27.73 8.36 -13.56
CA ILE A 385 -28.33 8.86 -12.31
C ILE A 385 -27.67 10.17 -11.86
N LEU A 386 -26.34 10.22 -11.85
CA LEU A 386 -25.61 11.45 -11.55
C LEU A 386 -26.04 12.60 -12.48
N GLN A 387 -26.18 12.30 -13.78
CA GLN A 387 -26.62 13.27 -14.78
C GLN A 387 -28.05 13.75 -14.51
N GLU A 388 -28.95 12.85 -14.12
CA GLU A 388 -30.31 13.20 -13.70
C GLU A 388 -30.30 14.17 -12.51
N TYR A 389 -29.49 13.88 -11.49
CA TYR A 389 -29.37 14.73 -10.30
C TYR A 389 -28.84 16.12 -10.67
N LEU A 390 -27.74 16.19 -11.44
CA LEU A 390 -27.14 17.45 -11.86
C LEU A 390 -28.11 18.30 -12.72
N SER A 391 -28.85 17.65 -13.62
CA SER A 391 -29.83 18.34 -14.47
C SER A 391 -31.06 18.82 -13.69
N TYR A 392 -31.46 18.12 -12.64
CA TYR A 392 -32.50 18.62 -11.73
C TYR A 392 -31.99 19.80 -10.89
N ILE A 393 -30.78 19.68 -10.33
CA ILE A 393 -30.12 20.74 -9.55
C ILE A 393 -29.96 22.03 -10.37
N ASN A 394 -29.62 21.92 -11.67
CA ASN A 394 -29.50 23.05 -12.59
C ASN A 394 -30.72 23.99 -12.60
N GLN A 395 -31.93 23.46 -12.36
CA GLN A 395 -33.16 24.27 -12.33
C GLN A 395 -33.15 25.30 -11.20
N SER A 396 -32.49 24.99 -10.08
CA SER A 396 -32.31 25.91 -8.94
C SER A 396 -30.94 26.57 -8.89
N TYR A 397 -29.93 25.95 -9.54
CA TYR A 397 -28.54 26.42 -9.60
C TYR A 397 -28.06 26.51 -11.06
N PRO A 398 -28.48 27.54 -11.83
CA PRO A 398 -28.17 27.64 -13.26
C PRO A 398 -26.68 27.73 -13.60
N GLU A 399 -25.84 28.11 -12.62
CA GLU A 399 -24.37 28.13 -12.75
C GLU A 399 -23.74 26.73 -12.84
N ILE A 400 -24.49 25.68 -12.51
CA ILE A 400 -24.10 24.28 -12.68
C ILE A 400 -24.68 23.80 -14.01
N PRO A 401 -23.89 23.66 -15.09
CA PRO A 401 -24.42 23.34 -16.41
C PRO A 401 -25.29 22.08 -16.44
N ALA A 402 -26.43 22.15 -17.11
CA ALA A 402 -27.26 20.98 -17.39
C ALA A 402 -26.50 19.95 -18.25
N VAL A 403 -26.81 18.69 -18.05
CA VAL A 403 -26.17 17.55 -18.72
C VAL A 403 -27.23 16.65 -19.37
N ASN A 404 -26.86 15.93 -20.41
CA ASN A 404 -27.75 14.93 -21.01
C ASN A 404 -27.55 13.60 -20.29
N ASN A 405 -28.65 12.92 -19.94
CA ASN A 405 -28.66 11.62 -19.25
C ASN A 405 -28.28 10.47 -20.20
N THR A 406 -27.09 10.56 -20.78
CA THR A 406 -26.56 9.62 -21.76
C THR A 406 -26.02 8.35 -21.12
N GLY A 407 -25.77 8.38 -19.80
CA GLY A 407 -25.02 7.32 -19.13
C GLY A 407 -23.53 7.32 -19.48
N TYR A 408 -23.03 8.34 -20.19
CA TYR A 408 -21.60 8.53 -20.47
C TYR A 408 -21.13 9.85 -19.85
N PHE A 409 -20.11 9.77 -18.99
CA PHE A 409 -19.56 10.91 -18.29
C PHE A 409 -18.54 11.58 -19.22
N GLY A 410 -19.03 12.47 -20.07
CA GLY A 410 -18.17 13.24 -20.99
C GLY A 410 -17.70 14.58 -20.41
N PRO A 411 -17.02 15.40 -21.23
CA PRO A 411 -16.52 16.73 -20.83
C PRO A 411 -17.60 17.64 -20.23
N LEU A 412 -18.84 17.57 -20.72
CA LEU A 412 -19.96 18.37 -20.20
C LEU A 412 -20.34 17.95 -18.77
N THR A 413 -20.39 16.63 -18.49
CA THR A 413 -20.64 16.13 -17.13
C THR A 413 -19.50 16.51 -16.19
N ARG A 414 -18.25 16.43 -16.66
CA ARG A 414 -17.09 16.91 -15.87
C ARG A 414 -17.19 18.40 -15.55
N GLN A 415 -17.57 19.22 -16.52
CA GLN A 415 -17.77 20.65 -16.32
C GLN A 415 -18.90 20.93 -15.30
N SER A 416 -20.00 20.18 -15.38
CA SER A 416 -21.10 20.26 -14.41
C SER A 416 -20.66 19.89 -13.00
N VAL A 417 -19.91 18.79 -12.85
CA VAL A 417 -19.34 18.40 -11.55
C VAL A 417 -18.34 19.42 -11.03
N LEU A 418 -17.46 19.97 -11.86
CA LEU A 418 -16.54 21.05 -11.46
C LEU A 418 -17.29 22.30 -10.98
N ALA A 419 -18.37 22.67 -11.67
CA ALA A 419 -19.21 23.80 -11.29
C ALA A 419 -19.93 23.53 -9.97
N PHE A 420 -20.49 22.34 -9.77
CA PHE A 420 -21.06 21.90 -8.50
C PHE A 420 -20.02 21.99 -7.38
N GLN A 421 -18.84 21.36 -7.57
CA GLN A 421 -17.77 21.36 -6.58
C GLN A 421 -17.36 22.79 -6.20
N LYS A 422 -17.17 23.66 -7.20
CA LYS A 422 -16.87 25.07 -6.98
C LYS A 422 -17.97 25.78 -6.18
N ARG A 423 -19.23 25.53 -6.52
CA ARG A 423 -20.39 26.19 -5.91
C ARG A 423 -20.55 25.85 -4.42
N PHE A 424 -20.23 24.62 -4.05
CA PHE A 424 -20.35 24.09 -2.69
C PHE A 424 -19.02 24.04 -1.93
N GLY A 425 -17.98 24.70 -2.42
CA GLY A 425 -16.69 24.82 -1.74
C GLY A 425 -15.92 23.50 -1.63
N LEU A 426 -16.19 22.54 -2.52
CA LEU A 426 -15.51 21.26 -2.60
C LEU A 426 -14.23 21.36 -3.46
N SER A 427 -13.32 20.41 -3.30
CA SER A 427 -12.14 20.29 -4.17
C SER A 427 -12.55 20.08 -5.63
N GLN A 428 -12.15 20.99 -6.51
CA GLN A 428 -12.49 21.04 -7.94
C GLN A 428 -11.71 20.00 -8.75
N THR A 429 -11.92 18.73 -8.44
CA THR A 429 -11.27 17.60 -9.12
C THR A 429 -11.98 17.21 -10.42
N GLY A 430 -13.28 17.54 -10.54
CA GLY A 430 -14.15 17.08 -11.63
C GLY A 430 -14.55 15.62 -11.50
N VAL A 431 -14.34 15.03 -10.33
CA VAL A 431 -14.54 13.62 -10.05
C VAL A 431 -15.50 13.42 -8.87
N VAL A 432 -16.37 12.41 -8.94
CA VAL A 432 -17.43 12.11 -7.97
C VAL A 432 -17.13 10.81 -7.24
N GLY A 433 -16.58 10.90 -6.03
CA GLY A 433 -16.51 9.79 -5.06
C GLY A 433 -17.66 9.82 -4.05
N GLY A 434 -17.68 8.92 -3.08
CA GLY A 434 -18.81 8.76 -2.14
C GLY A 434 -19.26 10.04 -1.44
N ALA A 435 -18.32 10.85 -0.96
CA ALA A 435 -18.64 12.13 -0.32
C ALA A 435 -19.29 13.14 -1.30
N VAL A 436 -18.74 13.29 -2.51
CA VAL A 436 -19.29 14.20 -3.53
C VAL A 436 -20.63 13.68 -4.05
N TRP A 437 -20.77 12.37 -4.20
CA TRP A 437 -22.04 11.74 -4.52
C TRP A 437 -23.08 12.07 -3.45
N ASN A 438 -22.75 11.89 -2.17
CA ASN A 438 -23.63 12.24 -1.07
C ASN A 438 -24.09 13.71 -1.12
N ASP A 439 -23.17 14.64 -1.39
CA ASP A 439 -23.50 16.07 -1.50
C ASP A 439 -24.47 16.35 -2.67
N ILE A 440 -24.18 15.80 -3.86
CA ILE A 440 -25.03 15.96 -5.06
C ILE A 440 -26.40 15.32 -4.82
N ALA A 441 -26.40 14.07 -4.37
CA ALA A 441 -27.58 13.25 -4.21
C ALA A 441 -28.46 13.76 -3.06
N GLY A 442 -27.85 14.29 -2.00
CA GLY A 442 -28.52 14.98 -0.90
C GLY A 442 -29.22 16.27 -1.35
N LEU A 443 -28.51 17.15 -2.07
CA LEU A 443 -29.11 18.36 -2.61
C LEU A 443 -30.27 18.05 -3.58
N TYR A 444 -30.07 17.07 -4.46
CA TYR A 444 -31.12 16.58 -5.33
C TYR A 444 -32.35 16.12 -4.54
N SER A 445 -32.13 15.34 -3.47
CA SER A 445 -33.21 14.89 -2.57
C SER A 445 -33.98 16.07 -1.97
N ASP A 446 -33.24 17.05 -1.43
CA ASP A 446 -33.83 18.23 -0.79
C ASP A 446 -34.68 19.05 -1.77
N LEU A 447 -34.19 19.23 -3.00
CA LEU A 447 -34.90 19.96 -4.04
C LEU A 447 -36.13 19.20 -4.57
N ARG A 448 -36.05 17.86 -4.68
CA ARG A 448 -37.12 17.03 -5.27
C ARG A 448 -38.21 16.64 -4.27
N PHE A 449 -37.84 16.32 -3.04
CA PHE A 449 -38.74 15.73 -2.04
C PHE A 449 -39.02 16.65 -0.84
N GLY A 450 -38.23 17.71 -0.63
CA GLY A 450 -38.45 18.66 0.46
C GLY A 450 -38.44 17.98 1.85
N THR A 451 -39.51 18.16 2.62
CA THR A 451 -39.66 17.59 3.98
C THR A 451 -40.19 16.15 4.01
N ASP A 452 -40.66 15.60 2.89
CA ASP A 452 -41.13 14.21 2.79
C ASP A 452 -39.96 13.25 2.54
N LYS A 453 -39.02 13.21 3.49
CA LYS A 453 -37.96 12.21 3.52
C LYS A 453 -38.48 10.94 4.17
N ARG A 454 -38.33 9.78 3.52
CA ARG A 454 -38.67 8.47 4.10
C ARG A 454 -37.70 8.11 5.24
N PRO A 455 -38.08 7.18 6.15
CA PRO A 455 -37.21 6.72 7.24
C PRO A 455 -35.84 6.32 6.69
N TYR A 456 -34.77 6.59 7.47
CA TYR A 456 -33.35 6.33 7.14
C TYR A 456 -32.66 7.33 6.20
N GLN A 457 -33.27 8.49 5.90
CA GLN A 457 -32.62 9.63 5.23
C GLN A 457 -32.65 10.89 6.10
N SER A 458 -31.94 10.88 7.24
CA SER A 458 -31.70 12.09 8.04
C SER A 458 -30.39 12.78 7.61
N PRO A 459 -30.35 14.11 7.43
CA PRO A 459 -29.15 14.87 7.10
C PRO A 459 -28.15 15.02 8.27
N GLY A 460 -28.13 14.11 9.25
CA GLY A 460 -27.22 14.20 10.41
C GLY A 460 -27.58 15.28 11.44
N TYR A 461 -28.63 16.10 11.26
CA TYR A 461 -29.07 17.05 12.29
C TYR A 461 -30.60 17.18 12.41
N ILE A 462 -31.04 17.49 13.64
CA ILE A 462 -32.41 17.88 13.96
C ILE A 462 -32.60 19.33 13.52
N ILE A 463 -33.58 19.61 12.66
CA ILE A 463 -34.04 20.98 12.40
C ILE A 463 -34.78 21.44 13.66
N SER A 464 -34.17 22.32 14.44
CA SER A 464 -34.90 23.03 15.50
C SER A 464 -35.95 23.91 14.84
N ALA A 465 -37.22 23.55 15.00
CA ALA A 465 -38.31 24.44 14.65
C ALA A 465 -38.28 25.65 15.61
N GLU A 466 -38.01 26.83 15.06
CA GLU A 466 -38.27 28.08 15.76
C GLU A 466 -39.76 28.21 16.05
N THR A 467 -40.09 28.42 17.33
CA THR A 467 -41.12 29.36 17.79
C THR A 467 -40.70 29.94 19.13
#